data_AF-A0A932Z2E2-F1
#
_entry.id   AF-A0A932Z2E2-F1
#
_cell.length_a   1.000
_cell.length_b   1.000
_cell.length_c   1.000
_cell.angle_alpha   90.00
_cell.angle_beta   90.00
_cell.angle_gamma   90.00
#
_symmetry.space_group_name_H-M   'P 1'
#
loop_
_entity.id
_entity.type
_entity.pdbx_description
1 polymer ?
#
loop_
_entity_poly.entity_id
_entity_poly.type
_entity_poly.pdbx_seq_one_letter_code
_entity_poly.pdbx_strand_id
1 'polypeptide(L)'
;MKTKLSEFIRKRPYLIWYSKDYEGLPAESIVEATLNYGDWDDVQTLIKILGMKRTAKIFREKSKPSKMGRQNYDPKIKHYFRLYFNAHA
;
A
#
# COMPACT_ATOMS: atom_id res chain seq x y z
N MET A 1 -4.20 -2.07 20.73
CA MET A 1 -4.63 -0.69 20.39
C MET A 1 -4.96 -0.65 18.91
N LYS A 2 -6.15 -0.17 18.52
CA LYS A 2 -6.49 0.01 17.11
C LYS A 2 -5.70 1.18 16.54
N THR A 3 -4.96 0.95 15.47
CA THR A 3 -4.23 2.00 14.75
C THR A 3 -5.14 2.64 13.70
N LYS A 4 -4.84 3.87 13.28
CA LYS A 4 -5.53 4.50 12.14
C LYS A 4 -5.49 3.63 10.89
N LEU A 5 -4.42 2.84 10.73
CA LEU A 5 -4.23 1.96 9.58
C LEU A 5 -5.11 0.70 9.66
N SER A 6 -5.25 0.09 10.85
CA SER A 6 -6.20 -1.02 11.05
C SER A 6 -7.64 -0.57 10.86
N GLU A 7 -7.97 0.67 11.23
CA GLU A 7 -9.31 1.24 10.97
C GLU A 7 -9.55 1.52 9.49
N PHE A 8 -8.54 2.05 8.79
CA PHE A 8 -8.58 2.29 7.35
C PHE A 8 -8.91 1.01 6.58
N ILE A 9 -8.21 -0.09 6.90
CA ILE A 9 -8.37 -1.34 6.17
C ILE A 9 -9.66 -2.09 6.55
N ARG A 10 -10.10 -2.01 7.80
CA ARG A 10 -11.38 -2.58 8.25
C ARG A 10 -12.58 -1.99 7.49
N LYS A 11 -12.50 -0.72 7.09
CA LYS A 11 -13.54 -0.06 6.29
C LYS A 11 -13.47 -0.40 4.80
N ARG A 12 -12.40 -1.06 4.35
CA ARG A 12 -12.08 -1.33 2.93
C ARG A 12 -11.73 -2.81 2.70
N PRO A 13 -12.65 -3.75 3.00
CA PRO A 13 -12.37 -5.17 2.88
C PRO A 13 -12.02 -5.59 1.45
N TYR A 14 -12.48 -4.84 0.44
CA TYR A 14 -12.14 -5.07 -0.97
C TYR A 14 -10.66 -4.85 -1.31
N LEU A 15 -9.86 -4.21 -0.44
CA LEU A 15 -8.41 -4.09 -0.65
C LEU A 15 -7.66 -5.37 -0.26
N ILE A 16 -8.26 -6.21 0.58
CA ILE A 16 -7.60 -7.35 1.24
C ILE A 16 -8.55 -8.55 1.30
N TRP A 17 -9.21 -8.87 0.18
CA TRP A 17 -10.14 -10.00 0.07
C TRP A 17 -9.53 -11.36 0.46
N TYR A 18 -8.20 -11.46 0.45
CA TYR A 18 -7.44 -12.67 0.77
C TYR A 18 -7.17 -12.86 2.29
N SER A 19 -7.50 -11.87 3.14
CA SER A 19 -7.29 -11.94 4.59
C SER A 19 -8.55 -11.59 5.36
N LYS A 20 -8.80 -12.32 6.46
CA LYS A 20 -9.83 -11.97 7.45
C LYS A 20 -9.24 -11.28 8.69
N ASP A 21 -7.92 -11.23 8.80
CA ASP A 21 -7.23 -10.51 9.85
C ASP A 21 -7.03 -9.05 9.41
N TYR A 22 -7.81 -8.15 10.00
CA TYR A 22 -7.74 -6.71 9.75
C TYR A 22 -6.85 -5.97 10.76
N GLU A 23 -6.55 -6.59 11.90
CA GLU A 23 -5.85 -5.94 13.01
C GLU A 23 -4.36 -6.28 13.04
N GLY A 24 -3.96 -7.44 12.50
CA GLY A 24 -2.58 -7.89 12.43
C GLY A 24 -1.83 -7.57 11.13
N LEU A 25 -2.46 -6.89 10.16
CA LEU A 25 -1.82 -6.63 8.87
C LEU A 25 -0.66 -5.64 8.99
N PRO A 26 0.53 -5.98 8.47
CA PRO A 26 1.65 -5.07 8.46
C PRO A 26 1.37 -3.92 7.47
N ALA A 27 1.95 -2.76 7.76
CA ALA A 27 1.70 -1.55 6.97
C ALA A 27 2.08 -1.73 5.50
N GLU A 28 3.08 -2.55 5.23
CA GLU A 28 3.55 -2.88 3.90
C GLU A 28 2.50 -3.61 3.05
N SER A 29 1.79 -4.56 3.65
CA SER A 29 0.69 -5.25 2.97
C SER A 29 -0.45 -4.29 2.66
N ILE A 30 -0.74 -3.36 3.58
CA ILE A 30 -1.81 -2.36 3.40
C ILE A 30 -1.44 -1.36 2.30
N VAL A 31 -0.18 -0.91 2.25
CA VAL A 31 0.31 -0.03 1.17
C VAL A 31 0.21 -0.74 -0.17
N GLU A 32 0.73 -1.97 -0.28
CA GLU A 32 0.71 -2.73 -1.53
C GLU A 32 -0.72 -2.97 -2.04
N ALA A 33 -1.61 -3.41 -1.15
CA ALA A 33 -3.03 -3.60 -1.45
C ALA A 33 -3.71 -2.31 -1.92
N THR A 34 -3.50 -1.21 -1.20
CA THR A 34 -4.12 0.09 -1.53
C THR A 34 -3.65 0.61 -2.89
N LEU A 35 -2.35 0.54 -3.16
CA LEU A 35 -1.80 1.04 -4.43
C LEU A 35 -2.22 0.17 -5.62
N ASN A 36 -2.41 -1.14 -5.44
CA ASN A 36 -2.83 -2.04 -6.50
C ASN A 36 -4.34 -2.01 -6.78
N TYR A 37 -5.15 -1.91 -5.73
CA TYR A 37 -6.58 -2.22 -5.82
C TYR A 37 -7.49 -1.10 -5.34
N GLY A 38 -6.93 -0.06 -4.73
CA GLY A 38 -7.68 1.10 -4.27
C GLY A 38 -7.94 2.11 -5.37
N ASP A 39 -8.92 2.97 -5.10
CA ASP A 39 -9.11 4.17 -5.89
C ASP A 39 -8.17 5.31 -5.43
N TRP A 40 -8.30 6.49 -6.03
CA TRP A 40 -7.44 7.61 -5.68
C TRP A 40 -7.70 8.17 -4.27
N ASP A 41 -8.95 8.12 -3.78
CA ASP A 41 -9.27 8.55 -2.42
C ASP A 41 -8.64 7.62 -1.38
N ASP A 42 -8.62 6.31 -1.65
CA ASP A 42 -7.95 5.32 -0.82
C ASP A 42 -6.45 5.63 -0.70
N VAL A 43 -5.81 5.93 -1.82
CA VAL A 43 -4.38 6.29 -1.88
C VAL A 43 -4.11 7.57 -1.09
N GLN A 44 -4.92 8.62 -1.31
CA GLN A 44 -4.76 9.89 -0.58
C GLN A 44 -4.99 9.72 0.93
N THR A 45 -6.00 8.94 1.31
CA THR A 45 -6.30 8.63 2.70
C THR A 45 -5.15 7.87 3.36
N LEU A 46 -4.60 6.86 2.70
CA LEU A 46 -3.42 6.13 3.17
C LEU A 46 -2.21 7.06 3.36
N ILE A 47 -1.94 7.95 2.39
CA ILE A 47 -0.84 8.93 2.47
C ILE A 47 -1.05 9.90 3.63
N LYS A 48 -2.29 10.34 3.91
CA LYS A 48 -2.60 11.16 5.10
C LYS A 48 -2.32 10.42 6.41
N ILE A 49 -2.51 9.10 6.45
CA ILE A 49 -2.29 8.27 7.65
C ILE A 49 -0.81 7.99 7.88
N LEU A 50 -0.08 7.55 6.84
CA LEU A 50 1.32 7.12 6.97
C LEU A 50 2.35 8.24 6.71
N GLY A 51 1.95 9.25 5.94
CA GLY A 51 2.83 10.28 5.39
C GLY A 51 3.45 9.85 4.06
N MET A 52 3.60 10.82 3.15
CA MET A 52 4.14 10.63 1.80
C MET A 52 5.48 9.89 1.78
N LYS A 53 6.46 10.35 2.58
CA LYS A 53 7.80 9.76 2.63
C LYS A 53 7.79 8.30 3.09
N ARG A 54 6.94 7.97 4.06
CA ARG A 54 6.83 6.59 4.58
C ARG A 54 6.18 5.67 3.56
N THR A 55 5.08 6.10 2.93
CA THR A 55 4.42 5.35 1.87
C THR A 55 5.37 5.10 0.69
N ALA A 56 6.10 6.14 0.26
CA ALA A 56 7.09 6.04 -0.81
C ALA A 56 8.23 5.07 -0.46
N LYS A 57 8.74 5.12 0.78
CA LYS A 57 9.78 4.18 1.25
C LYS A 57 9.29 2.73 1.15
N ILE A 58 8.10 2.44 1.69
CA ILE A 58 7.50 1.11 1.64
C ILE A 58 7.32 0.64 0.19
N PHE A 59 6.77 1.49 -0.68
CA PHE A 59 6.62 1.18 -2.10
C PHE A 59 7.97 0.86 -2.77
N ARG A 60 9.01 1.68 -2.55
CA ARG A 60 10.34 1.47 -3.12
C ARG A 60 11.00 0.18 -2.63
N GLU A 61 10.70 -0.26 -1.41
CA GLU A 61 11.18 -1.52 -0.85
C GLU A 61 10.40 -2.73 -1.41
N LYS A 62 9.07 -2.64 -1.49
CA LYS A 62 8.20 -3.75 -1.90
C LYS A 62 8.01 -3.92 -3.41
N SER A 63 8.27 -2.87 -4.20
CA SER A 63 8.25 -2.96 -5.66
C SER A 63 9.49 -3.64 -6.26
N LYS A 64 10.50 -3.93 -5.45
CA LYS A 64 11.66 -4.74 -5.84
C LYS A 64 11.30 -6.22 -5.79
N PRO A 65 11.79 -7.03 -6.75
CA PRO A 65 11.67 -8.48 -6.66
C PRO A 65 12.27 -8.99 -5.34
N SER A 66 11.57 -9.92 -4.69
CA SER A 66 12.10 -10.70 -3.57
C SER A 66 13.29 -11.56 -4.02
N LYS A 67 13.94 -12.25 -3.07
CA LYS A 67 15.02 -13.21 -3.38
C LYS A 67 14.60 -14.29 -4.39
N MET A 68 13.30 -14.61 -4.44
CA MET A 68 12.73 -15.57 -5.38
C MET A 68 12.25 -14.92 -6.70
N GLY A 69 12.60 -13.65 -6.94
CA GLY A 69 12.21 -12.91 -8.15
C GLY A 69 10.77 -12.41 -8.19
N ARG A 70 9.98 -12.59 -7.11
CA ARG A 70 8.56 -12.21 -7.07
C ARG A 70 8.32 -10.85 -6.46
N GLN A 71 7.37 -10.10 -7.00
CA GLN A 71 6.81 -8.86 -6.45
C GLN A 71 5.32 -8.80 -6.80
N ASN A 72 4.50 -8.16 -5.98
CA ASN A 72 3.04 -8.25 -6.05
C ASN A 72 2.37 -7.04 -6.73
N TYR A 73 3.13 -6.04 -7.19
CA TYR A 73 2.56 -4.92 -7.94
C TYR A 73 2.28 -5.30 -9.39
N ASP A 74 1.12 -4.90 -9.89
CA ASP A 74 0.89 -4.91 -11.33
C ASP A 74 1.94 -4.00 -12.03
N PRO A 75 2.49 -4.38 -13.20
CA PRO A 75 3.50 -3.57 -13.89
C PRO A 75 3.08 -2.11 -14.14
N LYS A 76 1.80 -1.86 -14.45
CA LYS A 76 1.27 -0.51 -14.72
C LYS A 76 1.21 0.31 -13.42
N ILE A 77 0.72 -0.30 -12.34
CA ILE A 77 0.66 0.32 -11.01
C ILE A 77 2.07 0.66 -10.53
N LYS A 78 3.01 -0.29 -10.62
CA LYS A 78 4.41 -0.08 -10.28
C LYS A 78 5.01 1.08 -11.08
N HIS A 79 4.73 1.14 -12.38
CA HIS A 79 5.24 2.21 -13.22
C HIS A 79 4.68 3.58 -12.80
N TYR A 80 3.36 3.69 -12.62
CA TYR A 80 2.70 4.91 -12.20
C TYR A 80 3.24 5.42 -10.86
N PHE A 81 3.23 4.58 -9.82
CA PHE A 81 3.65 5.01 -8.49
C PHE A 81 5.14 5.27 -8.38
N ARG A 82 5.97 4.64 -9.22
CA ARG A 82 7.38 5.03 -9.35
C ARG A 82 7.50 6.49 -9.81
N LEU A 83 6.75 6.91 -10.84
CA LEU A 83 6.77 8.30 -11.30
C LEU A 83 6.19 9.25 -10.25
N TYR A 84 5.04 8.91 -9.68
CA TYR A 84 4.37 9.71 -8.66
C TYR A 84 5.27 9.98 -7.45
N PHE A 85 5.86 8.92 -6.86
CA PHE A 85 6.72 9.10 -5.69
C PHE A 85 8.07 9.75 -6.03
N ASN A 86 8.56 9.69 -7.27
CA ASN A 86 9.74 10.46 -7.66
C ASN A 86 9.45 11.97 -7.71
N ALA A 87 8.23 12.36 -8.08
CA ALA A 87 7.83 13.77 -8.14
C ALA A 87 7.48 14.35 -6.77
N HIS A 88 6.96 13.53 -5.85
CA HIS A 88 6.30 14.02 -4.64
C HIS A 88 6.95 13.57 -3.31
N ALA A 89 7.98 12.72 -3.29
CA ALA A 89 8.51 12.10 -2.06
C ALA A 89 10.03 12.02 -1.92
#